data_AF-A0A519F1B7-F1
#
_entry.id   AF-A0A519F1B7-F1
#
_cell.length_a   1.000
_cell.length_b   1.000
_cell.length_c   1.000
_cell.angle_alpha   90.00
_cell.angle_beta   90.00
_cell.angle_gamma   90.00
#
_symmetry.space_group_name_H-M   'P 1'
#
loop_
_entity.id
_entity.type
_entity.pdbx_description
1 polymer ?
#
loop_
_entity_poly.entity_id
_entity_poly.type
_entity_poly.pdbx_seq_one_letter_code
_entity_poly.pdbx_strand_id
1 'polypeptide(L)'
;MTRRRPEDNDDRLLQLSLVAVWLVTAVVSLVELNGQSRQVLAAAGVVSPAWLVQVLIVGGAVADLLVGIALWRWPGRASYRAALALMAAMTLAATVLQPGLWLHPLGPLLKNLPIAALLWHLMRRTAP
;
A
#
# COMPACT_ATOMS: atom_id res chain seq x y z
N MET A 1 18.18 -32.21 3.96
CA MET A 1 16.80 -31.71 3.71
C MET A 1 16.29 -31.03 4.98
N THR A 2 16.47 -29.73 5.11
CA THR A 2 15.92 -28.94 6.22
C THR A 2 14.42 -28.76 5.99
N ARG A 3 13.58 -29.52 6.71
CA ARG A 3 12.14 -29.26 6.74
C ARG A 3 11.95 -27.86 7.33
N ARG A 4 11.46 -26.93 6.51
CA ARG A 4 10.99 -25.64 7.00
C ARG A 4 9.85 -25.87 7.97
N ARG A 5 9.79 -25.09 9.05
CA ARG A 5 8.67 -25.16 9.98
C ARG A 5 7.41 -24.68 9.24
N PRO A 6 6.21 -25.20 9.58
CA PRO A 6 4.96 -24.75 8.98
C PRO A 6 4.81 -23.21 9.06
N GLU A 7 5.23 -22.66 10.19
CA GLU A 7 5.29 -21.22 10.45
C GLU A 7 6.10 -20.40 9.43
N ASP A 8 7.16 -20.98 8.85
CA ASP A 8 7.98 -20.30 7.82
C ASP A 8 7.24 -20.21 6.47
N ASN A 9 6.32 -21.15 6.21
CA ASN A 9 5.49 -21.12 5.01
C ASN A 9 4.38 -20.07 5.15
N ASP A 10 3.77 -19.97 6.32
CA ASP A 10 2.72 -18.97 6.60
C ASP A 10 3.28 -17.55 6.47
N ASP A 11 4.47 -17.29 7.02
CA ASP A 11 5.14 -15.97 6.88
C ASP A 11 5.42 -15.61 5.41
N ARG A 12 5.83 -16.58 4.60
CA ARG A 12 6.04 -16.36 3.16
C ARG A 12 4.73 -16.05 2.43
N LEU A 13 3.64 -16.71 2.78
CA LEU A 13 2.32 -16.41 2.22
C LEU A 13 1.87 -15.00 2.60
N LEU A 14 2.08 -14.58 3.85
CA LEU A 14 1.80 -13.22 4.30
C LEU A 14 2.66 -12.19 3.56
N GLN A 15 3.95 -12.46 3.37
CA GLN A 15 4.84 -11.59 2.62
C GLN A 15 4.43 -11.46 1.15
N LEU A 16 4.11 -12.58 0.49
CA LEU A 16 3.66 -12.57 -0.90
C LEU A 16 2.31 -11.86 -1.05
N SER A 17 1.40 -12.03 -0.08
CA SER A 17 0.12 -11.30 -0.03
C SER A 17 0.36 -9.80 0.05
N LEU A 18 1.26 -9.34 0.94
CA LEU A 18 1.64 -7.93 1.02
C LEU A 18 2.22 -7.44 -0.30
N VAL A 19 3.21 -8.14 -0.88
CA VAL A 19 3.79 -7.73 -2.16
C VAL A 19 2.73 -7.65 -3.27
N ALA A 20 1.81 -8.61 -3.31
CA ALA A 20 0.70 -8.59 -4.26
C ALA A 20 -0.19 -7.35 -4.05
N VAL A 21 -0.54 -6.99 -2.82
CA VAL A 21 -1.32 -5.77 -2.54
C VAL A 21 -0.61 -4.54 -3.09
N TRP A 22 0.67 -4.36 -2.81
CA TRP A 22 1.42 -3.19 -3.30
C TRP A 22 1.58 -3.17 -4.83
N LEU A 23 1.96 -4.30 -5.45
CA LEU A 23 2.14 -4.36 -6.90
C LEU A 23 0.82 -4.23 -7.66
N VAL A 24 -0.25 -4.90 -7.20
CA VAL A 24 -1.57 -4.78 -7.83
C VAL A 24 -2.11 -3.37 -7.66
N THR A 25 -1.92 -2.72 -6.50
CA THR A 25 -2.35 -1.33 -6.30
C THR A 25 -1.59 -0.37 -7.23
N ALA A 26 -0.29 -0.59 -7.44
CA ALA A 26 0.50 0.19 -8.39
C ALA A 26 0.02 -0.01 -9.84
N VAL A 27 -0.22 -1.26 -10.26
CA VAL A 27 -0.73 -1.59 -11.60
C VAL A 27 -2.12 -1.01 -11.80
N VAL A 28 -3.04 -1.20 -10.85
CA VAL A 28 -4.39 -0.64 -10.91
C VAL A 28 -4.33 0.88 -11.01
N SER A 29 -3.46 1.54 -10.24
CA SER A 29 -3.29 2.99 -10.33
C SER A 29 -2.78 3.43 -11.71
N LEU A 30 -1.83 2.71 -12.32
CA LEU A 30 -1.34 2.96 -13.68
C LEU A 30 -2.38 2.69 -14.78
N VAL A 31 -3.24 1.68 -14.60
CA VAL A 31 -4.31 1.31 -15.54
C VAL A 31 -5.48 2.28 -15.43
N GLU A 32 -5.89 2.65 -14.21
CA GLU A 32 -6.89 3.69 -13.92
C GLU A 32 -6.53 5.02 -14.58
N LEU A 33 -5.24 5.40 -14.53
CA LEU A 33 -4.68 6.56 -15.22
C LEU A 33 -5.02 6.63 -16.72
N ASN A 34 -5.24 5.50 -17.39
CA ASN A 34 -5.51 5.43 -18.84
C ASN A 34 -6.99 5.22 -19.21
N GLY A 35 -7.87 4.75 -18.31
CA GLY A 35 -9.17 4.20 -18.73
C GLY A 35 -10.43 4.88 -18.19
N GLN A 36 -10.50 5.16 -16.89
CA GLN A 36 -11.78 5.46 -16.22
C GLN A 36 -11.78 6.73 -15.36
N SER A 37 -10.61 7.20 -14.91
CA SER A 37 -10.55 8.28 -13.92
C SER A 37 -11.00 9.64 -14.47
N ARG A 38 -10.95 9.89 -15.79
CA ARG A 38 -11.44 11.16 -16.36
C ARG A 38 -12.95 11.32 -16.30
N GLN A 39 -13.71 10.23 -16.42
CA GLN A 39 -15.18 10.29 -16.41
C GLN A 39 -15.75 10.27 -14.98
N VAL A 40 -15.08 9.56 -14.05
CA VAL A 40 -15.51 9.50 -12.64
C VAL A 40 -15.11 10.76 -11.88
N LEU A 41 -13.93 11.37 -12.14
CA LEU A 41 -13.57 12.67 -11.53
C LEU A 41 -14.47 13.82 -12.02
N ALA A 42 -14.94 13.78 -13.27
CA ALA A 42 -15.90 14.76 -13.79
C ALA A 42 -17.29 14.65 -13.14
N ALA A 43 -17.67 13.44 -12.70
CA ALA A 43 -18.96 13.19 -12.05
C ALA A 43 -18.96 13.42 -10.53
N ALA A 44 -17.79 13.37 -9.87
CA ALA A 44 -17.69 13.36 -8.41
C ALA A 44 -17.64 14.75 -7.73
N GLY A 45 -17.60 15.87 -8.47
CA GLY A 45 -17.71 17.21 -7.90
C GLY A 45 -16.62 17.60 -6.88
N VAL A 46 -15.50 16.87 -6.84
CA VAL A 46 -14.41 17.11 -5.88
C VAL A 46 -13.64 18.36 -6.33
N VAL A 47 -13.79 19.44 -5.57
CA VAL A 47 -13.20 20.77 -5.81
C VAL A 47 -11.69 20.85 -5.48
N SER A 48 -10.97 19.73 -5.65
CA SER A 48 -9.51 19.68 -5.50
C SER A 48 -8.86 19.86 -6.88
N PRO A 49 -7.74 20.58 -7.00
CA PRO A 49 -7.10 20.76 -8.29
C PRO A 49 -6.77 19.40 -8.91
N ALA A 50 -7.27 19.12 -10.12
CA ALA A 50 -7.10 17.81 -10.77
C ALA A 50 -5.63 17.39 -10.87
N TRP A 51 -4.72 18.35 -11.01
CA TRP A 51 -3.27 18.12 -11.01
C TRP A 51 -2.75 17.58 -9.66
N LEU A 52 -3.29 18.03 -8.53
CA LEU A 52 -2.85 17.58 -7.20
C LEU A 52 -3.29 16.14 -6.94
N VAL A 53 -4.52 15.81 -7.33
CA VAL A 53 -5.05 14.43 -7.25
C VAL A 53 -4.21 13.51 -8.14
N GLN A 54 -3.86 13.95 -9.35
CA GLN A 54 -3.04 13.16 -10.26
C GLN A 54 -1.61 12.98 -9.76
N VAL A 55 -0.99 14.01 -9.16
CA VAL A 55 0.33 13.88 -8.51
C VAL A 55 0.28 12.93 -7.32
N LEU A 56 -0.79 12.95 -6.52
CA LEU A 56 -0.97 12.01 -5.40
C LEU A 56 -1.18 10.57 -5.88
N ILE A 57 -1.95 10.36 -6.95
CA ILE A 57 -2.18 9.03 -7.54
C ILE A 57 -0.88 8.49 -8.16
N VAL A 58 -0.22 9.27 -9.02
CA VAL A 58 1.03 8.85 -9.68
C VAL A 58 2.14 8.66 -8.64
N GLY A 59 2.28 9.61 -7.70
CA GLY A 59 3.26 9.55 -6.61
C GLY A 59 3.01 8.35 -5.70
N GLY A 60 1.75 8.08 -5.36
CA GLY A 60 1.33 6.89 -4.61
C GLY A 60 1.63 5.59 -5.35
N ALA A 61 1.32 5.53 -6.66
CA ALA A 61 1.59 4.35 -7.48
C ALA A 61 3.09 4.04 -7.60
N VAL A 62 3.93 5.07 -7.77
CA VAL A 62 5.39 4.92 -7.82
C VAL A 62 5.92 4.49 -6.45
N ALA A 63 5.43 5.11 -5.38
CA ALA A 63 5.73 4.72 -4.00
C ALA A 63 5.41 3.25 -3.73
N ASP A 64 4.21 2.81 -4.14
CA ASP A 64 3.75 1.43 -3.97
C ASP A 64 4.58 0.44 -4.78
N LEU A 65 4.95 0.80 -6.01
CA LEU A 65 5.80 -0.03 -6.86
C LEU A 65 7.20 -0.21 -6.25
N LEU A 66 7.82 0.89 -5.77
CA LEU A 66 9.13 0.85 -5.14
C LEU A 66 9.12 0.00 -3.87
N VAL A 67 8.07 0.13 -3.04
CA VAL A 67 7.90 -0.70 -1.84
C VAL A 67 7.67 -2.15 -2.18
N GLY A 68 6.79 -2.45 -3.15
CA GLY A 68 6.54 -3.82 -3.61
C GLY A 68 7.82 -4.51 -4.11
N ILE A 69 8.63 -3.79 -4.91
CA ILE A 69 9.93 -4.28 -5.39
C ILE A 69 10.91 -4.46 -4.24
N ALA A 70 10.99 -3.51 -3.29
CA ALA A 70 11.88 -3.61 -2.15
C ALA A 70 11.54 -4.81 -1.24
N LEU A 71 10.25 -5.04 -0.98
CA LEU A 71 9.75 -6.19 -0.21
C LEU A 71 10.00 -7.52 -0.93
N TRP A 72 9.94 -7.53 -2.27
CA TRP A 72 10.23 -8.72 -3.07
C TRP A 72 11.74 -9.03 -3.13
N ARG A 73 12.57 -8.00 -3.41
CA ARG A 73 14.00 -8.18 -3.69
C ARG A 73 14.85 -8.25 -2.43
N TRP A 74 14.48 -7.51 -1.39
CA TRP A 74 15.21 -7.43 -0.13
C TRP A 74 14.25 -7.61 1.06
N PRO A 75 13.77 -8.84 1.31
CA PRO A 75 12.90 -9.12 2.44
C PRO A 75 13.67 -8.99 3.75
N GLY A 76 13.67 -7.79 4.31
CA GLY A 76 14.42 -7.44 5.51
C GLY A 76 13.73 -6.36 6.32
N ARG A 77 14.19 -6.16 7.56
CA ARG A 77 13.61 -5.18 8.50
C ARG A 77 13.58 -3.76 7.92
N ALA A 78 14.58 -3.39 7.14
CA ALA A 78 14.63 -2.08 6.48
C ALA A 78 13.47 -1.90 5.49
N SER A 79 13.18 -2.90 4.66
CA SER A 79 12.08 -2.88 3.70
C SER A 79 10.71 -2.85 4.38
N TYR A 80 10.52 -3.63 5.45
CA TYR A 80 9.28 -3.58 6.24
C TYR A 80 9.08 -2.22 6.93
N ARG A 81 10.14 -1.63 7.47
CA ARG A 81 10.10 -0.28 8.07
C ARG A 81 9.82 0.79 7.02
N ALA A 82 10.43 0.70 5.84
CA ALA A 82 10.19 1.63 4.74
C ALA A 82 8.74 1.54 4.25
N ALA A 83 8.22 0.33 4.07
CA ALA A 83 6.82 0.09 3.72
C ALA A 83 5.85 0.68 4.76
N LEU A 84 6.12 0.43 6.05
CA LEU A 84 5.30 0.94 7.15
C LEU A 84 5.34 2.47 7.22
N ALA A 85 6.54 3.07 7.09
CA ALA A 85 6.73 4.52 7.14
C ALA A 85 6.03 5.22 5.96
N LEU A 86 6.16 4.68 4.75
CA LEU A 86 5.53 5.22 3.55
C LEU A 86 4.01 5.14 3.64
N MET A 87 3.48 3.97 4.02
CA MET A 87 2.05 3.78 4.24
C MET A 87 1.52 4.73 5.32
N ALA A 88 2.23 4.89 6.44
CA ALA A 88 1.84 5.79 7.52
C ALA A 88 1.84 7.26 7.06
N ALA A 89 2.88 7.70 6.35
CA ALA A 89 2.97 9.06 5.81
C ALA A 89 1.82 9.36 4.84
N MET A 90 1.52 8.43 3.93
CA MET A 90 0.41 8.57 2.99
C MET A 90 -0.95 8.55 3.69
N THR A 91 -1.12 7.70 4.72
CA THR A 91 -2.34 7.64 5.55
C THR A 91 -2.55 8.96 6.30
N LEU A 92 -1.50 9.54 6.86
CA LEU A 92 -1.56 10.84 7.55
C LEU A 92 -1.90 11.97 6.57
N ALA A 93 -1.25 12.02 5.41
CA ALA A 93 -1.57 12.99 4.37
C ALA A 93 -3.04 12.89 3.93
N ALA A 94 -3.53 11.67 3.68
CA ALA A 94 -4.93 11.42 3.34
C ALA A 94 -5.90 11.78 4.47
N THR A 95 -5.51 11.56 5.74
CA THR A 95 -6.31 11.93 6.91
C THR A 95 -6.44 13.45 7.05
N VAL A 96 -5.37 14.21 6.79
CA VAL A 96 -5.39 15.68 6.83
C VAL A 96 -6.20 16.25 5.67
N LEU A 97 -6.05 15.69 4.46
CA LEU A 97 -6.77 16.17 3.28
C LEU A 97 -8.25 15.79 3.29
N GLN A 98 -8.59 14.59 3.76
CA GLN A 98 -9.94 14.06 3.72
C GLN A 98 -10.21 13.08 4.88
N PRO A 99 -10.45 13.59 6.10
CA PRO A 99 -10.68 12.74 7.29
C PRO A 99 -11.93 11.84 7.15
N GLY A 100 -12.89 12.21 6.30
CA GLY A 100 -14.06 11.38 5.99
C GLY A 100 -13.73 10.02 5.37
N LEU A 101 -12.50 9.82 4.85
CA LEU A 101 -12.05 8.52 4.32
C LEU A 101 -11.99 7.41 5.38
N TRP A 102 -11.98 7.76 6.67
CA TRP A 102 -12.09 6.80 7.77
C TRP A 102 -13.48 6.15 7.86
N LEU A 103 -14.53 6.88 7.46
CA LEU A 103 -15.93 6.42 7.52
C LEU A 103 -16.48 6.02 6.15
N HIS A 104 -15.64 6.06 5.11
CA HIS A 104 -16.05 5.67 3.77
C HIS A 104 -16.41 4.17 3.75
N PRO A 105 -17.49 3.74 3.08
CA PRO A 105 -17.97 2.36 3.09
C PRO A 105 -16.95 1.34 2.55
N LEU A 106 -16.04 1.79 1.69
CA LEU A 106 -14.92 0.98 1.18
C LEU A 106 -13.70 0.93 2.13
N GLY A 107 -13.72 1.64 3.26
CA GLY A 107 -12.68 1.63 4.29
C GLY A 107 -11.25 1.83 3.80
N PRO A 108 -10.95 2.81 2.92
CA PRO A 108 -9.65 2.94 2.27
C PRO A 108 -8.50 3.22 3.26
N LEU A 109 -8.77 3.83 4.42
CA LEU A 109 -7.77 3.99 5.47
C LEU A 109 -7.78 2.83 6.48
N LEU A 110 -8.96 2.23 6.72
CA LEU A 110 -9.09 1.09 7.64
C LEU A 110 -8.29 -0.13 7.20
N LYS A 111 -8.17 -0.38 5.89
CA LYS A 111 -7.33 -1.46 5.34
C LYS A 111 -5.84 -1.32 5.70
N ASN A 112 -5.36 -0.11 6.04
CA ASN A 112 -3.96 0.10 6.40
C ASN A 112 -3.63 -0.43 7.81
N LEU A 113 -4.62 -0.60 8.69
CA LEU A 113 -4.44 -1.17 10.03
C LEU A 113 -4.03 -2.65 10.01
N PRO A 114 -4.76 -3.57 9.34
CA PRO A 114 -4.32 -4.96 9.24
C PRO A 114 -3.01 -5.10 8.48
N ILE A 115 -2.77 -4.26 7.46
CA ILE A 115 -1.50 -4.22 6.73
C ILE A 115 -0.33 -3.83 7.67
N ALA A 116 -0.52 -2.81 8.51
CA ALA A 116 0.46 -2.40 9.52
C ALA A 116 0.77 -3.55 10.51
N ALA A 117 -0.26 -4.25 10.97
CA ALA A 117 -0.11 -5.38 11.87
C ALA A 117 0.70 -6.53 11.23
N LEU A 118 0.44 -6.84 9.96
CA LEU A 118 1.18 -7.84 9.19
C LEU A 118 2.66 -7.46 9.00
N LEU A 119 2.93 -6.22 8.59
CA LEU A 119 4.29 -5.70 8.47
C LEU A 119 5.04 -5.76 9.80
N TRP A 120 4.38 -5.40 10.89
CA TRP A 120 4.95 -5.47 12.24
C TRP A 120 5.27 -6.91 12.65
N HIS A 121 4.37 -7.86 12.36
CA HIS A 121 4.58 -9.28 12.62
C HIS A 121 5.80 -9.81 11.86
N LEU A 122 5.88 -9.59 10.55
CA LEU A 122 7.00 -10.02 9.71
C LEU A 122 8.33 -9.36 10.16
N MET A 123 8.29 -8.08 10.55
CA MET A 123 9.47 -7.38 11.07
C MET A 123 9.99 -7.97 12.38
N ARG A 124 9.11 -8.49 13.25
CA ARG A 124 9.51 -9.17 14.50
C ARG A 124 10.08 -10.57 14.25
N ARG A 125 9.55 -11.27 13.25
CA ARG A 125 9.99 -12.62 12.83
C ARG A 125 11.35 -12.59 12.13
N THR A 126 11.67 -11.48 11.48
CA THR A 126 12.99 -11.23 10.89
C THR A 126 13.98 -10.85 11.99
N ALA A 127 14.52 -11.84 12.71
CA ALA A 127 15.60 -11.66 13.71
C ALA A 127 16.92 -11.22 13.03
N PRO A 128 17.82 -10.50 13.73
CA PRO A 128 19.17 -10.20 13.24
C PRO A 128 20.03 -11.46 13.07
#